data_AF-A0AAV4CM66-F1
#
_entry.id   AF-A0AAV4CM66-F1
#
_cell.length_a   1.000
_cell.length_b   1.000
_cell.length_c   1.000
_cell.angle_alpha   90.00
_cell.angle_beta   90.00
_cell.angle_gamma   90.00
#
_symmetry.space_group_name_H-M   'P 1'
#
loop_
_entity.id
_entity.type
_entity.pdbx_description
1 polymer ?
#
loop_
_entity_poly.entity_id
_entity_poly.type
_entity_poly.pdbx_seq_one_letter_code
_entity_poly.pdbx_strand_id
1 'polypeptide(L)'
;MQRSERRMDQSTMSGNRAKSGPGCFKSTDGTMLMEKKKTAALLCLQQPLQLHCPAYLIECPDFQDSRRKYFSVTDLYRLFRDVNPSRIVVGAIFNKLRTKSVNHYDVEAAERTIRAKREDQGNHECEVLSCGNEAAESGYAWQSCTKNPGHDQFIPAPEFRLDHLPEWARYSSVLEYVKLVSALTVRLRVAFTSWGRPKGYSFHNYRGSDSLQVGSGFVQDVYPGNGSCPCPQCEKSLTPAQEWICMYIETACHVVYDTKEAEATKVDFFYDDESSQTSGRMKTVFALDTMIQSQGNDFCVLMGATHDKSLGQEILHYKEELDKTLNLNKWRGDESDDFAYFLSLVVSHPHGCAKHITVGETERFIKDGALIKVRYTTDTCPGSSGAPVSVINFCKGVNHICLYKGRGPHSESQCVEGKTLNMSAEFLTSDLTNAFKFWAKRKPTGKAQQKPDGWLFYLTWWMPIHDPVFRNIVSHMLAFYAAHDRVISMVGLEPAGERKVPADLKAGKLSTLPAELQYF
;
A
#
# COMPACT_ATOMS: atom_id res chain seq x y z
N MET A 1 -20.70 -58.14 16.83
CA MET A 1 -21.66 -58.13 15.69
C MET A 1 -21.37 -56.88 14.88
N GLN A 2 -20.45 -56.99 13.90
CA GLN A 2 -20.69 -57.03 12.44
C GLN A 2 -21.04 -55.65 11.83
N ARG A 3 -20.05 -55.00 11.19
CA ARG A 3 -19.82 -54.86 9.72
C ARG A 3 -20.67 -53.71 9.12
N SER A 4 -20.10 -52.77 8.37
CA SER A 4 -19.53 -53.04 7.04
C SER A 4 -18.48 -52.01 6.56
N GLU A 5 -17.30 -52.51 6.20
CA GLU A 5 -16.35 -51.90 5.26
C GLU A 5 -16.76 -52.25 3.82
N ARG A 6 -16.60 -51.31 2.87
CA ARG A 6 -16.64 -51.60 1.43
C ARG A 6 -15.23 -51.49 0.85
N ARG A 7 -14.71 -52.62 0.36
CA ARG A 7 -13.56 -52.73 -0.54
C ARG A 7 -13.97 -52.34 -1.97
N MET A 8 -13.09 -51.64 -2.68
CA MET A 8 -13.09 -51.59 -4.14
C MET A 8 -12.06 -52.58 -4.67
N ASP A 9 -12.51 -53.48 -5.54
CA ASP A 9 -11.68 -54.43 -6.25
C ASP A 9 -11.18 -53.87 -7.59
N GLN A 10 -9.94 -54.23 -7.90
CA GLN A 10 -9.29 -54.09 -9.21
C GLN A 10 -9.81 -55.18 -10.16
N SER A 11 -10.03 -54.84 -11.43
CA SER A 11 -10.10 -55.83 -12.51
C SER A 11 -9.39 -55.34 -13.76
N THR A 12 -8.31 -56.03 -14.07
CA THR A 12 -7.56 -56.13 -15.33
C THR A 12 -8.41 -56.69 -16.48
N MET A 13 -8.25 -56.13 -17.69
CA MET A 13 -8.58 -56.79 -18.96
C MET A 13 -7.47 -56.51 -20.00
N SER A 14 -6.63 -57.51 -20.23
CA SER A 14 -6.01 -57.84 -21.52
C SER A 14 -7.09 -57.92 -22.62
N GLY A 15 -6.93 -57.58 -23.89
CA GLY A 15 -5.79 -57.55 -24.81
C GLY A 15 -6.27 -58.19 -26.12
N ASN A 16 -5.96 -57.64 -27.29
CA ASN A 16 -5.77 -58.42 -28.53
C ASN A 16 -5.14 -57.60 -29.68
N ARG A 17 -4.15 -58.25 -30.30
CA ARG A 17 -3.43 -57.95 -31.56
C ARG A 17 -4.40 -58.11 -32.76
N ALA A 18 -4.14 -57.69 -34.02
CA ALA A 18 -2.91 -57.83 -34.80
C ALA A 18 -3.00 -57.18 -36.21
N LYS A 19 -1.80 -57.03 -36.84
CA LYS A 19 -1.47 -57.04 -38.30
C LYS A 19 -1.83 -55.77 -39.11
N SER A 20 -1.04 -55.26 -40.06
CA SER A 20 0.20 -55.68 -40.74
C SER A 20 0.67 -54.61 -41.74
N GLY A 21 1.97 -54.32 -41.81
CA GLY A 21 2.72 -54.33 -43.08
C GLY A 21 3.21 -52.99 -43.66
N PRO A 22 4.27 -52.99 -44.50
CA PRO A 22 5.31 -51.96 -44.48
C PRO A 22 5.45 -51.14 -45.77
N GLY A 23 6.15 -50.00 -45.69
CA GLY A 23 6.55 -49.22 -46.86
C GLY A 23 7.75 -48.30 -46.60
N CYS A 24 8.90 -48.66 -47.18
CA CYS A 24 10.09 -47.83 -47.35
C CYS A 24 9.78 -46.52 -48.11
N PHE A 25 10.49 -45.41 -47.83
CA PHE A 25 11.63 -44.89 -48.61
C PHE A 25 11.95 -43.41 -48.31
N LYS A 26 13.25 -43.12 -48.37
CA LYS A 26 13.98 -41.85 -48.63
C LYS A 26 14.17 -40.83 -47.51
N SER A 27 15.41 -40.90 -47.01
CA SER A 27 16.28 -39.81 -46.60
C SER A 27 16.29 -38.60 -47.55
N THR A 28 16.48 -37.42 -46.97
CA THR A 28 17.51 -36.46 -47.42
C THR A 28 18.00 -35.64 -46.24
N ASP A 29 19.29 -35.35 -46.30
CA ASP A 29 20.18 -34.78 -45.30
C ASP A 29 19.91 -33.32 -44.95
N GLY A 30 20.56 -32.87 -43.85
CA GLY A 30 20.89 -31.46 -43.68
C GLY A 30 21.02 -31.00 -42.24
N THR A 31 21.93 -31.55 -41.44
CA THR A 31 22.37 -30.89 -40.20
C THR A 31 23.88 -30.64 -40.22
N MET A 32 24.20 -29.35 -40.10
CA MET A 32 25.55 -28.79 -40.11
C MET A 32 26.40 -29.29 -38.94
N LEU A 33 27.66 -29.60 -39.28
CA LEU A 33 28.80 -29.72 -38.39
C LEU A 33 28.89 -28.53 -37.41
N MET A 34 29.08 -28.85 -36.13
CA MET A 34 29.92 -28.04 -35.23
C MET A 34 30.86 -28.99 -34.50
N GLU A 35 32.15 -28.81 -34.75
CA GLU A 35 33.26 -29.59 -34.20
C GLU A 35 33.31 -29.51 -32.66
N LYS A 36 33.44 -30.68 -32.03
CA LYS A 36 33.95 -30.85 -30.68
C LYS A 36 35.32 -31.52 -30.75
N LYS A 37 36.38 -30.83 -30.30
CA LYS A 37 37.52 -31.43 -29.58
C LYS A 37 38.02 -30.41 -28.55
N LYS A 38 37.71 -30.64 -27.26
CA LYS A 38 38.56 -31.29 -26.24
C LYS A 38 39.68 -30.37 -25.73
N THR A 39 39.60 -29.95 -24.47
CA THR A 39 40.72 -30.07 -23.53
C THR A 39 40.17 -30.25 -22.11
N ALA A 40 40.85 -31.09 -21.35
CA ALA A 40 40.43 -31.70 -20.10
C ALA A 40 40.66 -30.81 -18.86
N ALA A 41 40.06 -31.28 -17.76
CA ALA A 41 40.05 -30.72 -16.43
C ALA A 41 41.44 -30.51 -15.78
N LEU A 42 41.55 -29.46 -14.97
CA LEU A 42 42.34 -29.49 -13.74
C LEU A 42 41.60 -28.75 -12.63
N LEU A 43 41.46 -29.43 -11.50
CA LEU A 43 40.85 -28.99 -10.25
C LEU A 43 41.86 -28.17 -9.42
N CYS A 44 41.29 -27.33 -8.54
CA CYS A 44 41.83 -26.83 -7.27
C CYS A 44 42.64 -25.52 -7.21
N LEU A 45 42.24 -24.71 -6.22
CA LEU A 45 42.88 -23.56 -5.56
C LEU A 45 42.73 -22.19 -6.24
N GLN A 46 41.66 -21.48 -5.91
CA GLN A 46 41.69 -20.01 -5.84
C GLN A 46 41.72 -19.59 -4.37
N GLN A 47 42.93 -19.26 -3.90
CA GLN A 47 43.16 -18.42 -2.74
C GLN A 47 42.81 -16.96 -3.10
N PRO A 48 42.30 -16.14 -2.15
CA PRO A 48 42.16 -14.72 -2.38
C PRO A 48 43.54 -14.03 -2.31
N LEU A 49 43.86 -13.25 -3.33
CA LEU A 49 44.98 -12.31 -3.37
C LEU A 49 44.90 -11.36 -2.16
N GLN A 50 45.79 -11.55 -1.19
CA GLN A 50 46.12 -10.55 -0.19
C GLN A 50 46.88 -9.40 -0.87
N LEU A 51 46.19 -8.30 -1.13
CA LEU A 51 46.86 -7.01 -1.35
C LEU A 51 47.26 -6.45 0.02
N HIS A 52 48.52 -6.68 0.40
CA HIS A 52 49.16 -5.90 1.46
C HIS A 52 49.30 -4.45 1.01
N CYS A 53 48.46 -3.57 1.56
CA CYS A 53 48.69 -2.14 1.55
C CYS A 53 49.19 -1.75 2.96
N PRO A 54 50.42 -1.22 3.13
CA PRO A 54 50.87 -0.80 4.44
C PRO A 54 50.07 0.44 4.86
N ALA A 55 49.35 0.32 5.98
CA ALA A 55 48.77 1.46 6.65
C ALA A 55 49.92 2.33 7.19
N TYR A 56 50.15 3.48 6.57
CA TYR A 56 50.94 4.53 7.21
C TYR A 56 50.08 5.17 8.30
N LEU A 57 50.33 4.80 9.55
CA LEU A 57 49.99 5.64 10.70
C LEU A 57 50.91 6.86 10.63
N ILE A 58 50.36 8.02 10.29
CA ILE A 58 51.01 9.30 10.57
C ILE A 58 50.60 9.65 12.00
N GLU A 59 51.41 9.24 12.97
CA GLU A 59 51.35 9.82 14.31
C GLU A 59 51.98 11.21 14.22
N CYS A 60 51.20 12.24 14.54
CA CYS A 60 51.69 13.60 14.67
C CYS A 60 51.94 13.84 16.17
N PRO A 61 53.19 13.82 16.64
CA PRO A 61 53.50 14.20 18.00
C PRO A 61 53.50 15.73 18.03
N ASP A 62 52.41 16.33 18.51
CA ASP A 62 52.35 17.68 19.10
C ASP A 62 50.93 18.27 18.96
N PHE A 63 49.96 17.70 19.66
CA PHE A 63 48.71 18.41 19.96
C PHE A 63 48.17 17.98 21.33
N GLN A 64 48.82 18.47 22.39
CA GLN A 64 48.21 18.57 23.72
C GLN A 64 47.73 20.02 23.92
N ASP A 65 46.58 20.39 23.36
CA ASP A 65 45.80 21.52 23.88
C ASP A 65 44.31 21.37 23.53
N SER A 66 43.48 21.44 24.58
CA SER A 66 42.04 21.19 24.58
C SER A 66 41.23 22.39 24.08
N ARG A 67 41.49 22.86 22.86
CA ARG A 67 40.65 23.86 22.19
C ARG A 67 40.30 23.44 20.76
N ARG A 68 39.02 23.12 20.56
CA ARG A 68 38.45 22.73 19.26
C ARG A 68 38.60 23.87 18.26
N LYS A 69 39.30 23.65 17.16
CA LYS A 69 39.25 24.52 15.97
C LYS A 69 38.32 23.92 14.93
N TYR A 70 37.37 24.72 14.46
CA TYR A 70 36.57 24.41 13.29
C TYR A 70 37.42 24.70 12.05
N PHE A 71 37.53 23.73 11.14
CA PHE A 71 38.14 23.95 9.83
C PHE A 71 37.06 24.43 8.87
N SER A 72 37.27 25.59 8.26
CA SER A 72 36.46 26.01 7.11
C SER A 72 36.78 25.12 5.91
N VAL A 73 35.86 25.08 4.92
CA VAL A 73 36.11 24.41 3.63
C VAL A 73 37.41 24.91 2.98
N THR A 74 37.74 26.19 3.20
CA THR A 74 38.97 26.82 2.73
C THR A 74 40.22 26.29 3.44
N ASP A 75 40.13 25.94 4.73
CA ASP A 75 41.25 25.36 5.48
C ASP A 75 41.55 23.93 5.03
N LEU A 76 40.50 23.16 4.71
CA LEU A 76 40.64 21.83 4.10
C LEU A 76 41.28 21.93 2.71
N TYR A 77 40.85 22.89 1.89
CA TYR A 77 41.48 23.13 0.58
C TYR A 77 42.96 23.50 0.67
N ARG A 78 43.36 24.26 1.70
CA ARG A 78 44.76 24.59 1.96
C ARG A 78 45.56 23.37 2.41
N LEU A 79 44.97 22.49 3.22
CA LEU A 79 45.62 21.28 3.71
C LEU A 79 45.95 20.28 2.57
N PHE A 80 45.15 20.26 1.51
CA PHE A 80 45.31 19.36 0.38
C PHE A 80 45.93 20.00 -0.88
N ARG A 81 46.35 21.28 -0.80
CA ARG A 81 46.89 22.03 -1.96
C ARG A 81 48.18 21.41 -2.53
N ASP A 82 48.97 20.77 -1.67
CA ASP A 82 50.29 20.24 -2.04
C ASP A 82 50.29 18.71 -2.27
N VAL A 83 49.11 18.08 -2.28
CA VAL A 83 48.95 16.63 -2.51
C VAL A 83 48.57 16.38 -3.97
N ASN A 84 49.37 15.54 -4.64
CA ASN A 84 49.26 15.22 -6.06
C ASN A 84 47.80 14.85 -6.48
N PRO A 85 47.16 15.59 -7.41
CA PRO A 85 45.74 15.43 -7.77
C PRO A 85 45.36 14.05 -8.32
N SER A 86 46.34 13.24 -8.73
CA SER A 86 46.14 11.94 -9.36
C SER A 86 45.78 10.80 -8.40
N ARG A 87 45.66 11.04 -7.08
CA ARG A 87 45.39 9.99 -6.08
C ARG A 87 44.28 10.26 -5.06
N ILE A 88 43.50 11.33 -5.19
CA ILE A 88 42.50 11.66 -4.16
C ILE A 88 41.09 11.27 -4.61
N VAL A 89 40.56 10.19 -4.03
CA VAL A 89 39.12 9.89 -4.02
C VAL A 89 38.45 10.82 -3.00
N VAL A 90 38.31 12.12 -3.34
CA VAL A 90 37.75 13.16 -2.47
C VAL A 90 36.34 12.79 -1.98
N GLY A 91 35.57 12.09 -2.82
CA GLY A 91 34.23 11.61 -2.48
C GLY A 91 34.19 10.58 -1.35
N ALA A 92 35.19 9.69 -1.25
CA ALA A 92 35.23 8.66 -0.22
C ALA A 92 35.62 9.25 1.15
N ILE A 93 36.50 10.25 1.17
CA ILE A 93 36.91 10.93 2.41
C ILE A 93 35.78 11.81 2.94
N PHE A 94 35.05 12.52 2.06
CA PHE A 94 33.89 13.34 2.48
C PHE A 94 32.76 12.48 3.08
N ASN A 95 32.43 11.34 2.47
CA ASN A 95 31.46 10.40 3.06
C ASN A 95 31.94 9.80 4.40
N LYS A 96 33.25 9.59 4.55
CA LYS A 96 33.85 9.05 5.79
C LYS A 96 33.98 10.09 6.90
N LEU A 97 34.08 11.38 6.57
CA LEU A 97 34.10 12.49 7.54
C LEU A 97 32.70 12.93 7.95
N ARG A 98 31.71 12.86 7.04
CA ARG A 98 30.29 13.10 7.37
C ARG A 98 29.71 12.06 8.33
N THR A 99 30.22 10.82 8.26
CA THR A 99 29.82 9.73 9.18
C THR A 99 30.61 9.71 10.50
N LYS A 100 31.79 10.34 10.58
CA LYS A 100 32.63 10.34 11.80
C LYS A 100 32.42 11.50 12.77
N SER A 101 31.57 12.48 12.45
CA SER A 101 31.33 13.65 13.32
C SER A 101 29.87 13.83 13.75
N VAL A 102 29.02 12.81 13.59
CA VAL A 102 27.79 12.73 14.37
C VAL A 102 28.23 12.46 15.80
N ASN A 103 28.16 13.49 16.65
CA ASN A 103 28.51 13.35 18.07
C ASN A 103 27.69 12.19 18.66
N HIS A 104 28.30 11.36 19.50
CA HIS A 104 27.57 10.30 20.22
C HIS A 104 26.34 10.83 20.99
N TYR A 105 26.38 12.10 21.41
CA TYR A 105 25.24 12.81 22.02
C TYR A 105 24.03 13.01 21.09
N ASP A 106 24.25 12.99 19.77
CA ASP A 106 23.22 13.18 18.76
C ASP A 106 22.44 11.87 18.50
N VAL A 107 23.12 10.72 18.58
CA VAL A 107 22.48 9.40 18.38
C VAL A 107 21.45 9.11 19.48
N GLU A 108 21.81 9.30 20.75
CA GLU A 108 20.86 9.09 21.85
C GLU A 108 19.67 10.07 21.79
N ALA A 109 19.91 11.31 21.35
CA ALA A 109 18.84 12.30 21.19
C ALA A 109 17.89 11.92 20.05
N ALA A 110 18.42 11.43 18.93
CA ALA A 110 17.64 10.89 17.83
C ALA A 110 16.83 9.67 18.29
N GLU A 111 17.44 8.70 18.97
CA GLU A 111 16.75 7.52 19.49
C GLU A 111 15.64 7.88 20.49
N ARG A 112 15.89 8.84 21.40
CA ARG A 112 14.86 9.36 22.30
C ARG A 112 13.69 9.98 21.52
N THR A 113 13.97 10.74 20.47
CA THR A 113 12.95 11.35 19.60
C THR A 113 12.13 10.28 18.88
N ILE A 114 12.78 9.26 18.34
CA ILE A 114 12.10 8.15 17.65
C ILE A 114 11.24 7.33 18.61
N ARG A 115 11.77 6.97 19.79
CA ARG A 115 11.00 6.28 20.82
C ARG A 115 9.77 7.11 21.21
N ALA A 116 9.96 8.39 21.50
CA ALA A 116 8.86 9.24 21.93
C ALA A 116 7.85 9.50 20.77
N LYS A 117 8.27 9.43 19.50
CA LYS A 117 7.36 9.42 18.34
C LYS A 117 6.56 8.12 18.25
N ARG A 118 7.19 6.96 18.48
CA ARG A 118 6.49 5.65 18.57
C ARG A 118 5.46 5.64 19.70
N GLU A 119 5.71 6.35 20.79
CA GLU A 119 4.75 6.49 21.90
C GLU A 119 3.57 7.43 21.55
N ASP A 120 3.75 8.38 20.63
CA ASP A 120 2.72 9.34 20.20
C ASP A 120 1.73 8.79 19.15
N GLN A 121 1.87 7.53 18.72
CA GLN A 121 0.96 6.93 17.75
C GLN A 121 -0.38 6.48 18.35
N GLY A 122 -0.48 6.38 19.68
CA GLY A 122 -1.66 5.86 20.37
C GLY A 122 -1.90 4.38 20.07
N ASN A 123 -3.12 4.02 19.69
CA ASN A 123 -3.50 2.65 19.32
C ASN A 123 -3.21 2.30 17.84
N HIS A 124 -2.60 3.22 17.08
CA HIS A 124 -2.32 3.00 15.67
C HIS A 124 -0.95 2.34 15.49
N GLU A 125 -0.83 1.32 14.64
CA GLU A 125 0.39 0.51 14.54
C GLU A 125 1.27 0.94 13.37
N CYS A 126 1.89 2.10 13.47
CA CYS A 126 2.89 2.56 12.51
C CYS A 126 4.30 2.18 12.96
N GLU A 127 5.16 1.78 12.03
CA GLU A 127 6.57 1.60 12.34
C GLU A 127 7.29 2.93 12.07
N VAL A 128 8.09 3.38 13.03
CA VAL A 128 8.87 4.62 12.94
C VAL A 128 10.33 4.24 12.96
N LEU A 129 11.04 4.55 11.87
CA LEU A 129 12.46 4.31 11.71
C LEU A 129 13.23 5.60 12.02
N SER A 130 14.42 5.42 12.58
CA SER A 130 15.43 6.44 12.81
C SER A 130 16.12 6.87 11.50
N CYS A 131 17.12 7.74 11.60
CA CYS A 131 17.87 8.27 10.45
C CYS A 131 18.95 7.32 9.92
N GLY A 132 19.02 6.08 10.43
CA GLY A 132 20.01 5.08 10.04
C GLY A 132 19.66 4.35 8.75
N ASN A 133 20.24 3.16 8.61
CA ASN A 133 19.98 2.32 7.45
C ASN A 133 18.59 1.67 7.60
N GLU A 134 17.65 2.05 6.74
CA GLU A 134 16.26 1.57 6.72
C GLU A 134 16.16 0.04 6.88
N ALA A 135 16.93 -0.73 6.10
CA ALA A 135 16.89 -2.19 6.13
C ALA A 135 17.44 -2.77 7.46
N ALA A 136 18.52 -2.20 7.99
CA ALA A 136 19.08 -2.63 9.28
C ALA A 136 18.11 -2.35 10.44
N GLU A 137 17.43 -1.20 10.39
CA GLU A 137 16.47 -0.83 11.42
C GLU A 137 15.17 -1.61 11.34
N SER A 138 14.62 -1.82 10.14
CA SER A 138 13.49 -2.73 9.93
C SER A 138 13.83 -4.14 10.42
N GLY A 139 15.03 -4.63 10.11
CA GLY A 139 15.51 -5.93 10.59
C GLY A 139 15.66 -5.99 12.11
N TYR A 140 16.13 -4.92 12.75
CA TYR A 140 16.19 -4.83 14.22
C TYR A 140 14.79 -4.79 14.84
N ALA A 141 13.87 -4.01 14.28
CA ALA A 141 12.48 -3.94 14.74
C ALA A 141 11.79 -5.30 14.62
N TRP A 142 12.03 -6.03 13.54
CA TRP A 142 11.59 -7.42 13.38
C TRP A 142 12.17 -8.35 14.46
N GLN A 143 13.48 -8.32 14.72
CA GLN A 143 14.09 -9.20 15.71
C GLN A 143 13.68 -8.87 17.16
N SER A 144 13.39 -7.59 17.44
CA SER A 144 13.03 -7.10 18.76
C SER A 144 11.52 -6.94 18.98
N CYS A 145 10.71 -7.40 18.04
CA CYS A 145 9.25 -7.32 18.13
C CYS A 145 8.73 -8.10 19.34
N THR A 146 8.03 -7.39 20.23
CA THR A 146 7.40 -7.97 21.41
C THR A 146 5.97 -8.41 21.15
N LYS A 147 5.33 -7.91 20.09
CA LYS A 147 3.94 -8.22 19.75
C LYS A 147 3.77 -9.64 19.22
N ASN A 148 4.65 -10.05 18.29
CA ASN A 148 4.70 -11.40 17.74
C ASN A 148 6.13 -11.93 17.80
N PRO A 149 6.62 -12.34 18.99
CA PRO A 149 7.98 -12.84 19.15
C PRO A 149 8.26 -14.00 18.19
N GLY A 150 9.36 -13.91 17.43
CA GLY A 150 9.75 -14.93 16.45
C GLY A 150 9.00 -14.88 15.11
N HIS A 151 7.81 -14.26 15.06
CA HIS A 151 7.00 -14.11 13.84
C HIS A 151 6.63 -15.43 13.15
N ASP A 152 6.39 -16.50 13.91
CA ASP A 152 6.17 -17.86 13.37
C ASP A 152 4.99 -17.97 12.37
N GLN A 153 4.00 -17.07 12.46
CA GLN A 153 2.83 -17.04 11.56
C GLN A 153 3.02 -16.15 10.32
N PHE A 154 4.14 -15.43 10.22
CA PHE A 154 4.41 -14.53 9.10
C PHE A 154 5.13 -15.31 8.00
N ILE A 155 4.39 -15.67 6.97
CA ILE A 155 4.90 -16.46 5.85
C ILE A 155 5.46 -15.51 4.79
N PRO A 156 6.74 -15.62 4.39
CA PRO A 156 7.27 -14.82 3.29
C PRO A 156 6.43 -14.99 2.02
N ALA A 157 6.10 -13.88 1.34
CA ALA A 157 5.20 -13.92 0.19
C ALA A 157 5.61 -14.90 -0.94
N PRO A 158 6.91 -15.06 -1.28
CA PRO A 158 7.35 -16.06 -2.26
C PRO A 158 7.17 -17.52 -1.81
N GLU A 159 7.09 -17.76 -0.50
CA GLU A 159 7.01 -19.10 0.09
C GLU A 159 5.57 -19.58 0.30
N PHE A 160 4.59 -18.67 0.20
CA PHE A 160 3.19 -18.97 0.44
C PHE A 160 2.63 -20.01 -0.55
N ARG A 161 2.02 -21.06 0.01
CA ARG A 161 1.57 -22.29 -0.68
C ARG A 161 0.27 -22.78 -0.07
N LEU A 162 -0.41 -23.72 -0.73
CA LEU A 162 -1.70 -24.27 -0.29
C LEU A 162 -1.65 -24.91 1.11
N ASP A 163 -0.53 -25.52 1.49
CA ASP A 163 -0.35 -26.16 2.80
C ASP A 163 -0.33 -25.17 3.97
N HIS A 164 -0.02 -23.90 3.72
CA HIS A 164 -0.14 -22.82 4.71
C HIS A 164 -1.59 -22.40 4.99
N LEU A 165 -2.53 -22.80 4.14
CA LEU A 165 -3.96 -22.60 4.40
C LEU A 165 -4.49 -23.75 5.27
N PRO A 166 -5.49 -23.47 6.14
CA PRO A 166 -6.17 -24.55 6.85
C PRO A 166 -6.80 -25.52 5.85
N GLU A 167 -6.90 -26.80 6.22
CA GLU A 167 -7.29 -27.89 5.31
C GLU A 167 -8.59 -27.57 4.53
N TRP A 168 -9.58 -26.99 5.21
CA TRP A 168 -10.86 -26.60 4.64
C TRP A 168 -10.80 -25.40 3.67
N ALA A 169 -9.69 -24.69 3.57
CA ALA A 169 -9.47 -23.55 2.67
C ALA A 169 -8.46 -23.82 1.56
N ARG A 170 -7.92 -25.05 1.42
CA ARG A 170 -6.85 -25.40 0.47
C ARG A 170 -7.33 -25.52 -0.98
N TYR A 171 -7.90 -24.44 -1.52
CA TYR A 171 -8.33 -24.35 -2.92
C TYR A 171 -7.32 -23.56 -3.75
N SER A 172 -7.07 -24.02 -4.98
CA SER A 172 -6.17 -23.33 -5.91
C SER A 172 -6.60 -21.89 -6.20
N SER A 173 -7.91 -21.64 -6.26
CA SER A 173 -8.49 -20.30 -6.43
C SER A 173 -8.20 -19.36 -5.25
N VAL A 174 -8.13 -19.89 -4.02
CA VAL A 174 -7.74 -19.11 -2.84
C VAL A 174 -6.25 -18.75 -2.92
N LEU A 175 -5.38 -19.71 -3.27
CA LEU A 175 -3.96 -19.43 -3.46
C LEU A 175 -3.73 -18.39 -4.56
N GLU A 176 -4.42 -18.51 -5.69
CA GLU A 176 -4.34 -17.54 -6.78
C GLU A 176 -4.80 -16.15 -6.34
N TYR A 177 -5.93 -16.06 -5.64
CA TYR A 177 -6.41 -14.82 -5.05
C TYR A 177 -5.36 -14.17 -4.12
N VAL A 178 -4.76 -14.95 -3.21
CA VAL A 178 -3.73 -14.45 -2.29
C VAL A 178 -2.51 -13.92 -3.05
N LYS A 179 -2.07 -14.61 -4.11
CA LYS A 179 -0.97 -14.15 -4.96
C LYS A 179 -1.29 -12.82 -5.66
N LEU A 180 -2.51 -12.65 -6.15
CA LEU A 180 -2.96 -11.40 -6.77
C LEU A 180 -3.04 -10.25 -5.75
N VAL A 181 -3.58 -10.50 -4.56
CA VAL A 181 -3.58 -9.52 -3.47
C VAL A 181 -2.15 -9.15 -3.06
N SER A 182 -1.26 -10.13 -2.97
CA SER A 182 0.14 -9.93 -2.67
C SER A 182 0.84 -9.07 -3.72
N ALA A 183 0.62 -9.32 -5.01
CA ALA A 183 1.22 -8.53 -6.08
C ALA A 183 0.79 -7.04 -6.07
N LEU A 184 -0.43 -6.76 -5.61
CA LEU A 184 -0.99 -5.40 -5.50
C LEU A 184 -0.77 -4.73 -4.14
N THR A 185 -0.18 -5.45 -3.19
CA THR A 185 0.22 -4.89 -1.88
C THR A 185 1.58 -4.21 -2.01
N VAL A 186 1.68 -2.99 -1.48
CA VAL A 186 2.85 -2.12 -1.57
C VAL A 186 3.37 -1.74 -0.19
N ARG A 187 4.65 -1.41 -0.12
CA ARG A 187 5.27 -0.78 1.06
C ARG A 187 5.23 0.74 0.90
N LEU A 188 4.85 1.44 1.96
CA LEU A 188 4.84 2.89 2.02
C LEU A 188 5.99 3.38 2.89
N ARG A 189 6.69 4.41 2.42
CA ARG A 189 7.77 5.10 3.14
C ARG A 189 7.45 6.59 3.21
N VAL A 190 6.98 7.03 4.36
CA VAL A 190 6.46 8.37 4.61
C VAL A 190 7.55 9.18 5.32
N ALA A 191 8.22 10.06 4.59
CA ALA A 191 9.40 10.78 5.08
C ALA A 191 9.08 12.09 5.80
N PHE A 192 7.80 12.44 5.98
CA PHE A 192 7.37 13.71 6.57
C PHE A 192 6.10 13.52 7.40
N THR A 193 6.01 14.25 8.51
CA THR A 193 4.79 14.33 9.32
C THR A 193 4.15 15.71 9.15
N SER A 194 2.93 15.77 8.63
CA SER A 194 2.30 17.04 8.28
C SER A 194 2.01 17.92 9.48
N TRP A 195 2.20 19.22 9.31
CA TRP A 195 1.73 20.25 10.24
C TRP A 195 0.20 20.25 10.43
N GLY A 196 -0.54 19.67 9.49
CA GLY A 196 -2.00 19.59 9.50
C GLY A 196 -2.59 18.48 10.39
N ARG A 197 -1.79 17.56 10.94
CA ARG A 197 -2.31 16.47 11.80
C ARG A 197 -3.08 17.05 13.00
N PRO A 198 -4.28 16.60 13.39
CA PRO A 198 -5.06 17.22 14.48
C PRO A 198 -4.44 16.94 15.86
N LYS A 199 -4.75 17.76 16.86
CA LYS A 199 -4.25 17.52 18.23
C LYS A 199 -4.88 16.24 18.77
N GLY A 200 -4.07 15.37 19.40
CA GLY A 200 -4.52 14.08 19.92
C GLY A 200 -4.65 12.98 18.88
N TYR A 201 -4.29 13.24 17.61
CA TYR A 201 -4.15 12.19 16.60
C TYR A 201 -2.71 11.65 16.56
N SER A 202 -2.49 10.50 15.92
CA SER A 202 -1.16 9.89 15.82
C SER A 202 -0.13 10.87 15.27
N PHE A 203 1.02 10.97 15.93
CA PHE A 203 2.16 11.82 15.54
C PHE A 203 1.90 13.33 15.59
N HIS A 204 0.84 13.79 16.24
CA HIS A 204 0.55 15.22 16.36
C HIS A 204 1.62 16.02 17.12
N ASN A 205 2.37 15.39 18.02
CA ASN A 205 3.48 16.05 18.72
C ASN A 205 4.75 16.13 17.85
N TYR A 206 4.77 15.43 16.72
CA TYR A 206 5.91 15.31 15.81
C TYR A 206 5.63 15.90 14.43
N ARG A 207 4.64 16.79 14.34
CA ARG A 207 4.39 17.60 13.15
C ARG A 207 5.67 18.32 12.69
N GLY A 208 5.89 18.35 11.39
CA GLY A 208 7.08 18.91 10.78
C GLY A 208 8.33 18.04 10.88
N SER A 209 8.27 16.87 11.52
CA SER A 209 9.42 15.96 11.61
C SER A 209 9.64 15.18 10.31
N ASP A 210 10.90 14.94 9.99
CA ASP A 210 11.36 14.13 8.85
C ASP A 210 11.68 12.68 9.26
N SER A 211 11.19 12.22 10.43
CA SER A 211 11.40 10.84 10.86
C SER A 211 10.60 9.89 9.98
N LEU A 212 11.30 8.96 9.33
CA LEU A 212 10.75 8.00 8.40
C LEU A 212 9.72 7.11 9.10
N GLN A 213 8.54 7.03 8.54
CA GLN A 213 7.51 6.07 8.93
C GLN A 213 7.32 5.07 7.80
N VAL A 214 7.03 3.83 8.16
CA VAL A 214 6.73 2.78 7.19
C VAL A 214 5.37 2.15 7.49
N GLY A 215 4.68 1.81 6.41
CA GLY A 215 3.36 1.22 6.44
C GLY A 215 3.11 0.38 5.20
N SER A 216 1.89 -0.13 5.08
CA SER A 216 1.44 -0.92 3.95
C SER A 216 0.34 -0.17 3.18
N GLY A 217 0.16 -0.53 1.92
CA GLY A 217 -0.94 -0.05 1.10
C GLY A 217 -1.39 -1.09 0.08
N PHE A 218 -2.48 -0.81 -0.61
CA PHE A 218 -3.04 -1.69 -1.62
C PHE A 218 -3.50 -0.91 -2.86
N VAL A 219 -3.11 -1.36 -4.05
CA VAL A 219 -3.57 -0.76 -5.30
C VAL A 219 -5.06 -1.09 -5.53
N GLN A 220 -5.91 -0.10 -5.33
CA GLN A 220 -7.35 -0.21 -5.49
C GLN A 220 -7.78 -0.13 -6.95
N ASP A 221 -7.19 0.77 -7.73
CA ASP A 221 -7.55 1.00 -9.13
C ASP A 221 -6.36 1.57 -9.91
N VAL A 222 -6.38 1.36 -11.23
CA VAL A 222 -5.30 1.72 -12.15
C VAL A 222 -5.92 2.30 -13.42
N TYR A 223 -5.42 3.44 -13.88
CA TYR A 223 -5.92 4.10 -15.08
C TYR A 223 -4.77 4.67 -15.92
N PRO A 224 -4.93 4.75 -17.25
CA PRO A 224 -4.08 5.59 -18.07
C PRO A 224 -4.17 7.05 -17.60
N GLY A 225 -3.03 7.67 -17.36
CA GLY A 225 -2.92 9.09 -17.10
C GLY A 225 -3.14 9.91 -18.37
N ASN A 226 -3.55 11.18 -18.21
CA ASN A 226 -3.70 12.12 -19.31
C ASN A 226 -2.64 13.22 -19.23
N GLY A 227 -2.09 13.63 -20.36
CA GLY A 227 -1.11 14.71 -20.45
C GLY A 227 0.28 14.31 -19.92
N SER A 228 1.06 15.32 -19.55
CA SER A 228 2.42 15.12 -19.04
C SER A 228 2.39 14.42 -17.67
N CYS A 229 3.28 13.45 -17.48
CA CYS A 229 3.39 12.68 -16.25
C CYS A 229 3.69 13.62 -15.07
N PRO A 230 2.88 13.58 -13.99
CA PRO A 230 3.03 14.48 -12.84
C PRO A 230 4.12 14.02 -11.87
N CYS A 231 4.89 12.97 -12.17
CA CYS A 231 5.93 12.52 -11.23
C CYS A 231 7.07 13.55 -11.13
N PRO A 232 7.75 13.66 -9.97
CA PRO A 232 8.79 14.67 -9.74
C PRO A 232 9.95 14.66 -10.76
N GLN A 233 10.18 13.51 -11.39
CA GLN A 233 11.19 13.36 -12.45
C GLN A 233 10.74 13.99 -13.77
N CYS A 234 9.49 13.78 -14.16
CA CYS A 234 8.93 14.36 -15.39
C CYS A 234 8.62 15.85 -15.22
N GLU A 235 8.18 16.29 -14.05
CA GLU A 235 7.94 17.71 -13.77
C GLU A 235 9.17 18.59 -14.00
N LYS A 236 10.37 18.06 -13.71
CA LYS A 236 11.66 18.75 -13.92
C LYS A 236 12.26 18.52 -15.30
N SER A 237 11.66 17.65 -16.11
CA SER A 237 12.16 17.30 -17.44
C SER A 237 11.66 18.29 -18.49
N LEU A 238 12.51 18.65 -19.45
CA LEU A 238 12.09 19.42 -20.65
C LEU A 238 11.23 18.58 -21.60
N THR A 239 11.31 17.25 -21.47
CA THR A 239 10.55 16.28 -22.26
C THR A 239 9.80 15.34 -21.31
N PRO A 240 8.76 15.83 -20.62
CA PRO A 240 7.97 14.99 -19.72
C PRO A 240 7.30 13.85 -20.51
N ALA A 241 7.22 12.67 -19.91
CA ALA A 241 6.52 11.54 -20.52
C ALA A 241 5.03 11.89 -20.72
N GLN A 242 4.51 11.67 -21.93
CA GLN A 242 3.10 11.93 -22.25
C GLN A 242 2.19 10.71 -21.99
N GLU A 243 2.80 9.54 -21.81
CA GLU A 243 2.12 8.30 -21.45
C GLU A 243 2.57 7.89 -20.06
N TRP A 244 1.62 7.69 -19.16
CA TRP A 244 1.88 7.27 -17.80
C TRP A 244 0.65 6.57 -17.24
N ILE A 245 0.83 5.87 -16.12
CA ILE A 245 -0.23 5.15 -15.40
C ILE A 245 -0.46 5.83 -14.05
N CYS A 246 -1.73 6.16 -13.80
CA CYS A 246 -2.25 6.62 -12.52
C CYS A 246 -2.70 5.41 -11.69
N MET A 247 -2.35 5.41 -10.41
CA MET A 247 -2.69 4.35 -9.47
C MET A 247 -3.35 4.97 -8.24
N TYR A 248 -4.46 4.40 -7.80
CA TYR A 248 -5.06 4.73 -6.50
C TYR A 248 -4.66 3.66 -5.49
N ILE A 249 -4.02 4.09 -4.41
CA ILE A 249 -3.46 3.21 -3.39
C ILE A 249 -4.20 3.49 -2.09
N GLU A 250 -4.95 2.51 -1.60
CA GLU A 250 -5.59 2.55 -0.30
C GLU A 250 -4.56 2.31 0.80
N THR A 251 -4.66 3.06 1.90
CA THR A 251 -3.89 2.86 3.13
C THR A 251 -4.68 3.42 4.32
N ALA A 252 -4.09 3.40 5.53
CA ALA A 252 -4.69 4.00 6.71
C ALA A 252 -4.36 5.51 6.79
N CYS A 253 -5.30 6.31 7.30
CA CYS A 253 -5.12 7.76 7.42
C CYS A 253 -4.02 8.14 8.43
N HIS A 254 -3.81 7.33 9.46
CA HIS A 254 -2.69 7.56 10.37
C HIS A 254 -1.32 7.28 9.73
N VAL A 255 -1.24 6.47 8.66
CA VAL A 255 -0.01 6.22 7.89
C VAL A 255 0.29 7.42 6.99
N VAL A 256 -0.67 7.84 6.17
CA VAL A 256 -0.58 9.06 5.35
C VAL A 256 -1.81 9.93 5.58
N TYR A 257 -1.59 11.08 6.22
CA TYR A 257 -2.66 11.92 6.73
C TYR A 257 -3.23 12.90 5.70
N ASP A 258 -2.38 13.53 4.89
CA ASP A 258 -2.79 14.54 3.91
C ASP A 258 -1.84 14.60 2.69
N THR A 259 -2.14 15.47 1.75
CA THR A 259 -1.35 15.72 0.53
C THR A 259 0.13 15.97 0.82
N LYS A 260 0.48 16.67 1.91
CA LYS A 260 1.88 16.99 2.22
C LYS A 260 2.66 15.75 2.62
N GLU A 261 2.03 14.83 3.35
CA GLU A 261 2.64 13.52 3.62
C GLU A 261 2.69 12.66 2.35
N ALA A 262 1.64 12.70 1.51
CA ALA A 262 1.61 11.97 0.24
C ALA A 262 2.75 12.40 -0.71
N GLU A 263 2.97 13.71 -0.89
CA GLU A 263 4.10 14.26 -1.68
C GLU A 263 5.47 13.79 -1.15
N ALA A 264 5.57 13.53 0.16
CA ALA A 264 6.77 13.02 0.81
C ALA A 264 6.83 11.48 0.90
N THR A 265 5.86 10.78 0.30
CA THR A 265 5.73 9.32 0.39
C THR A 265 6.29 8.63 -0.85
N LYS A 266 7.13 7.62 -0.63
CA LYS A 266 7.55 6.67 -1.65
C LYS A 266 6.75 5.38 -1.51
N VAL A 267 6.41 4.78 -2.65
CA VAL A 267 5.64 3.54 -2.73
C VAL A 267 6.50 2.49 -3.41
N ASP A 268 6.87 1.44 -2.68
CA ASP A 268 7.68 0.35 -3.20
C ASP A 268 6.79 -0.84 -3.58
N PHE A 269 6.81 -1.16 -4.87
CA PHE A 269 6.15 -2.31 -5.48
C PHE A 269 7.09 -3.51 -5.48
N PHE A 270 6.51 -4.70 -5.34
CA PHE A 270 7.22 -5.98 -5.50
C PHE A 270 8.44 -6.16 -4.57
N TYR A 271 8.36 -5.62 -3.36
CA TYR A 271 9.33 -5.92 -2.30
C TYR A 271 8.97 -7.23 -1.60
N ASP A 272 9.10 -8.34 -2.33
CA ASP A 272 8.62 -9.65 -1.89
C ASP A 272 9.62 -10.36 -0.96
N ASP A 273 10.90 -10.06 -1.13
CA ASP A 273 12.02 -10.54 -0.32
C ASP A 273 13.18 -9.52 -0.34
N GLU A 274 14.21 -9.71 0.49
CA GLU A 274 15.38 -8.83 0.51
C GLU A 274 16.15 -8.80 -0.83
N SER A 275 16.10 -9.90 -1.59
CA SER A 275 16.74 -9.98 -2.90
C SER A 275 16.08 -9.08 -3.93
N SER A 276 14.81 -8.73 -3.73
CA SER A 276 14.02 -7.88 -4.63
C SER A 276 14.64 -6.50 -4.83
N GLN A 277 15.33 -5.98 -3.81
CA GLN A 277 16.08 -4.73 -3.91
C GLN A 277 17.31 -4.89 -4.84
N THR A 278 18.11 -5.93 -4.62
CA THR A 278 19.37 -6.16 -5.34
C THR A 278 19.16 -6.64 -6.78
N SER A 279 18.06 -7.36 -7.05
CA SER A 279 17.70 -7.85 -8.39
C SER A 279 17.03 -6.77 -9.25
N GLY A 280 16.66 -5.63 -8.68
CA GLY A 280 15.91 -4.57 -9.36
C GLY A 280 14.45 -4.94 -9.63
N ARG A 281 13.95 -6.02 -9.01
CA ARG A 281 12.54 -6.42 -9.05
C ARG A 281 11.66 -5.39 -8.34
N MET A 282 12.12 -4.89 -7.19
CA MET A 282 11.44 -3.82 -6.46
C MET A 282 11.47 -2.53 -7.28
N LYS A 283 10.29 -1.92 -7.48
CA LYS A 283 10.15 -0.63 -8.16
C LYS A 283 9.59 0.41 -7.21
N THR A 284 10.17 1.60 -7.20
CA THR A 284 9.69 2.71 -6.37
C THR A 284 9.01 3.77 -7.23
N VAL A 285 7.83 4.21 -6.81
CA VAL A 285 7.13 5.38 -7.37
C VAL A 285 6.90 6.41 -6.27
N PHE A 286 6.51 7.62 -6.67
CA PHE A 286 6.13 8.69 -5.75
C PHE A 286 4.61 8.77 -5.64
N ALA A 287 4.11 8.92 -4.42
CA ALA A 287 2.76 9.42 -4.22
C ALA A 287 2.75 10.93 -4.49
N LEU A 288 1.60 11.44 -4.93
CA LEU A 288 1.44 12.80 -5.44
C LEU A 288 0.42 13.58 -4.64
N ASP A 289 -0.67 12.93 -4.26
CA ASP A 289 -1.79 13.58 -3.59
C ASP A 289 -2.61 12.58 -2.79
N THR A 290 -3.44 13.08 -1.87
CA THR A 290 -4.52 12.35 -1.21
C THR A 290 -5.84 12.66 -1.90
N MET A 291 -6.47 11.64 -2.49
CA MET A 291 -7.74 11.80 -3.21
C MET A 291 -8.93 11.82 -2.26
N ILE A 292 -8.90 10.94 -1.26
CA ILE A 292 -9.96 10.75 -0.28
C ILE A 292 -9.29 10.42 1.04
N GLN A 293 -9.71 11.07 2.11
CA GLN A 293 -9.30 10.74 3.48
C GLN A 293 -10.47 10.82 4.44
N SER A 294 -10.48 9.95 5.43
CA SER A 294 -11.40 9.97 6.56
C SER A 294 -10.63 9.62 7.82
N GLN A 295 -10.44 10.60 8.70
CA GLN A 295 -9.81 10.38 9.99
C GLN A 295 -10.67 9.46 10.88
N GLY A 296 -12.00 9.65 10.86
CA GLY A 296 -12.92 8.86 11.69
C GLY A 296 -12.90 7.37 11.37
N ASN A 297 -12.66 7.03 10.10
CA ASN A 297 -12.62 5.65 9.62
C ASN A 297 -11.18 5.17 9.39
N ASP A 298 -10.21 5.99 9.78
CA ASP A 298 -8.77 5.79 9.59
C ASP A 298 -8.38 5.31 8.18
N PHE A 299 -8.88 6.01 7.17
CA PHE A 299 -8.79 5.62 5.77
C PHE A 299 -8.21 6.73 4.90
N CYS A 300 -7.33 6.37 3.97
CA CYS A 300 -6.76 7.29 3.00
C CYS A 300 -6.56 6.62 1.63
N VAL A 301 -6.77 7.36 0.55
CA VAL A 301 -6.47 6.95 -0.83
C VAL A 301 -5.44 7.91 -1.42
N LEU A 302 -4.27 7.37 -1.75
CA LEU A 302 -3.19 8.10 -2.39
C LEU A 302 -3.31 7.99 -3.90
N MET A 303 -2.97 9.06 -4.61
CA MET A 303 -2.67 9.02 -6.04
C MET A 303 -1.17 8.84 -6.24
N GLY A 304 -0.78 7.78 -6.97
CA GLY A 304 0.58 7.56 -7.45
C GLY A 304 0.66 7.64 -8.98
N ALA A 305 1.85 7.90 -9.50
CA ALA A 305 2.10 7.90 -10.94
C ALA A 305 3.39 7.16 -11.32
N THR A 306 3.35 6.44 -12.44
CA THR A 306 4.54 5.89 -13.08
C THR A 306 4.51 6.10 -14.59
N HIS A 307 5.65 6.49 -15.16
CA HIS A 307 5.87 6.46 -16.61
C HIS A 307 6.69 5.23 -17.06
N ASP A 308 7.04 4.32 -16.13
CA ASP A 308 7.59 3.01 -16.46
C ASP A 308 6.47 2.13 -17.01
N LYS A 309 6.48 1.92 -18.34
CA LYS A 309 5.45 1.14 -19.04
C LYS A 309 5.42 -0.32 -18.56
N SER A 310 6.57 -0.90 -18.21
CA SER A 310 6.63 -2.29 -17.78
C SER A 310 5.96 -2.49 -16.43
N LEU A 311 6.27 -1.62 -15.46
CA LEU A 311 5.61 -1.58 -14.16
C LEU A 311 4.10 -1.34 -14.30
N GLY A 312 3.71 -0.34 -15.09
CA GLY A 312 2.31 0.02 -15.29
C GLY A 312 1.48 -1.11 -15.90
N GLN A 313 2.01 -1.80 -16.91
CA GLN A 313 1.36 -2.96 -17.53
C GLN A 313 1.26 -4.15 -16.58
N GLU A 314 2.29 -4.41 -15.79
CA GLU A 314 2.29 -5.49 -14.81
C GLU A 314 1.22 -5.27 -13.72
N ILE A 315 1.12 -4.06 -13.16
CA ILE A 315 0.10 -3.73 -12.16
C ILE A 315 -1.30 -3.81 -12.76
N LEU A 316 -1.50 -3.29 -13.98
CA LEU A 316 -2.78 -3.37 -14.68
C LEU A 316 -3.20 -4.83 -14.89
N HIS A 317 -2.27 -5.69 -15.31
CA HIS A 317 -2.52 -7.11 -15.47
C HIS A 317 -2.98 -7.77 -14.16
N TYR A 318 -2.25 -7.58 -13.06
CA TYR A 318 -2.65 -8.13 -11.76
C TYR A 318 -4.01 -7.61 -11.29
N LYS A 319 -4.32 -6.34 -11.58
CA LYS A 319 -5.61 -5.76 -11.23
C LYS A 319 -6.76 -6.36 -12.05
N GLU A 320 -6.57 -6.56 -13.34
CA GLU A 320 -7.54 -7.20 -14.21
C GLU A 320 -7.79 -8.66 -13.81
N GLU A 321 -6.74 -9.41 -13.50
CA GLU A 321 -6.87 -10.78 -13.00
C GLU A 321 -7.60 -10.82 -11.65
N LEU A 322 -7.26 -9.93 -10.71
CA LEU A 322 -7.97 -9.84 -9.44
C LEU A 322 -9.46 -9.54 -9.66
N ASP A 323 -9.80 -8.58 -10.52
CA ASP A 323 -11.18 -8.25 -10.82
C ASP A 323 -11.93 -9.43 -11.47
N LYS A 324 -11.28 -10.22 -12.33
CA LYS A 324 -11.87 -11.46 -12.88
C LYS A 324 -12.13 -12.47 -11.77
N THR A 325 -11.14 -12.73 -10.90
CA THR A 325 -11.28 -13.65 -9.75
C THR A 325 -12.41 -13.20 -8.82
N LEU A 326 -12.56 -11.91 -8.55
CA LEU A 326 -13.66 -11.36 -7.74
C LEU A 326 -15.02 -11.48 -8.43
N ASN A 327 -15.09 -11.25 -9.75
CA ASN A 327 -16.35 -11.30 -10.51
C ASN A 327 -16.91 -12.72 -10.65
N LEU A 328 -16.04 -13.73 -10.79
CA LEU A 328 -16.44 -15.15 -10.80
C LEU A 328 -17.04 -15.60 -9.47
N ASN A 329 -16.67 -14.90 -8.40
CA ASN A 329 -17.03 -15.19 -7.02
C ASN A 329 -18.15 -14.29 -6.48
N LYS A 330 -18.88 -13.58 -7.37
CA LYS A 330 -20.02 -12.76 -6.95
C LYS A 330 -21.07 -13.64 -6.29
N TRP A 331 -21.29 -13.35 -5.00
CA TRP A 331 -22.32 -13.92 -4.14
C TRP A 331 -23.65 -14.05 -4.89
N ARG A 332 -24.12 -15.29 -5.06
CA ARG A 332 -25.52 -15.58 -5.39
C ARG A 332 -26.24 -15.69 -4.06
N GLY A 333 -26.97 -14.63 -3.73
CA GLY A 333 -27.61 -14.47 -2.43
C GLY A 333 -28.76 -15.42 -2.17
N ASP A 334 -28.43 -16.64 -1.76
CA ASP A 334 -29.27 -17.32 -0.80
C ASP A 334 -28.75 -16.98 0.60
N GLU A 335 -29.54 -16.23 1.36
CA GLU A 335 -29.33 -15.88 2.76
C GLU A 335 -29.48 -17.10 3.69
N SER A 336 -29.15 -18.31 3.25
CA SER A 336 -29.18 -19.46 4.14
C SER A 336 -28.05 -19.33 5.16
N ASP A 337 -28.43 -19.28 6.44
CA ASP A 337 -27.58 -19.08 7.62
C ASP A 337 -26.51 -20.19 7.85
N ASP A 338 -26.29 -21.09 6.89
CA ASP A 338 -25.34 -22.21 6.99
C ASP A 338 -23.90 -21.80 6.61
N PHE A 339 -23.42 -20.67 7.13
CA PHE A 339 -22.01 -20.29 7.03
C PHE A 339 -21.16 -21.15 7.96
N ALA A 340 -20.09 -21.72 7.42
CA ALA A 340 -19.30 -22.72 8.15
C ALA A 340 -17.99 -22.18 8.68
N TYR A 341 -17.23 -21.42 7.88
CA TYR A 341 -15.90 -20.95 8.24
C TYR A 341 -15.53 -19.65 7.52
N PHE A 342 -14.91 -18.72 8.24
CA PHE A 342 -14.40 -17.46 7.72
C PHE A 342 -12.89 -17.37 7.91
N LEU A 343 -12.15 -17.40 6.81
CA LEU A 343 -10.70 -17.21 6.79
C LEU A 343 -10.40 -15.71 6.78
N SER A 344 -9.48 -15.27 7.62
CA SER A 344 -8.91 -13.93 7.55
C SER A 344 -7.47 -14.01 7.05
N LEU A 345 -7.12 -13.09 6.15
CA LEU A 345 -5.81 -13.00 5.52
C LEU A 345 -5.34 -11.56 5.53
N VAL A 346 -4.06 -11.36 5.88
CA VAL A 346 -3.41 -10.05 5.79
C VAL A 346 -2.14 -10.22 4.97
N VAL A 347 -1.96 -9.36 3.96
CA VAL A 347 -0.72 -9.29 3.18
C VAL A 347 -0.10 -7.93 3.44
N SER A 348 1.10 -7.87 4.00
CA SER A 348 1.65 -6.61 4.51
C SER A 348 3.17 -6.54 4.52
N HIS A 349 3.71 -5.37 4.87
CA HIS A 349 5.14 -5.10 5.08
C HIS A 349 5.42 -4.85 6.58
N PRO A 350 5.37 -5.90 7.42
CA PRO A 350 5.62 -5.78 8.86
C PRO A 350 6.99 -5.17 9.13
N HIS A 351 7.04 -4.18 10.02
CA HIS A 351 8.20 -3.38 10.37
C HIS A 351 8.91 -2.69 9.18
N GLY A 352 8.24 -2.57 8.03
CA GLY A 352 8.83 -2.10 6.78
C GLY A 352 9.72 -3.14 6.07
N CYS A 353 9.73 -4.39 6.52
CA CYS A 353 10.48 -5.48 5.91
C CYS A 353 9.83 -5.93 4.58
N ALA A 354 10.44 -6.95 3.96
CA ALA A 354 9.86 -7.65 2.83
C ALA A 354 8.43 -8.15 3.14
N LYS A 355 7.67 -8.41 2.08
CA LYS A 355 6.25 -8.75 2.18
C LYS A 355 6.01 -10.10 2.85
N HIS A 356 5.08 -10.11 3.79
CA HIS A 356 4.64 -11.32 4.49
C HIS A 356 3.12 -11.49 4.40
N ILE A 357 2.69 -12.74 4.57
CA ILE A 357 1.30 -13.15 4.57
C ILE A 357 1.02 -13.83 5.90
N THR A 358 0.00 -13.38 6.59
CA THR A 358 -0.52 -14.01 7.81
C THR A 358 -1.92 -14.54 7.55
N VAL A 359 -2.23 -15.67 8.18
CA VAL A 359 -3.50 -16.40 8.03
C VAL A 359 -4.11 -16.58 9.41
N GLY A 360 -5.40 -16.32 9.53
CA GLY A 360 -6.15 -16.50 10.75
C GLY A 360 -7.63 -16.74 10.46
N GLU A 361 -8.44 -16.58 11.50
CA GLU A 361 -9.88 -16.77 11.44
C GLU A 361 -10.58 -15.44 11.72
N THR A 362 -11.72 -15.23 11.07
CA THR A 362 -12.63 -14.15 11.44
C THR A 362 -13.46 -14.60 12.64
N GLU A 363 -13.36 -13.86 13.74
CA GLU A 363 -14.11 -14.14 14.96
C GLU A 363 -15.55 -13.63 14.81
N ARG A 364 -15.71 -12.36 14.42
CA ARG A 364 -17.03 -11.74 14.26
C ARG A 364 -17.03 -10.51 13.36
N PHE A 365 -18.20 -10.24 12.79
CA PHE A 365 -18.52 -8.99 12.13
C PHE A 365 -19.20 -8.05 13.13
N ILE A 366 -18.74 -6.81 13.20
CA ILE A 366 -19.29 -5.76 14.05
C ILE A 366 -19.96 -4.75 13.12
N LYS A 367 -21.28 -4.61 13.20
CA LYS A 367 -22.01 -3.60 12.43
C LYS A 367 -21.96 -2.26 13.17
N ASP A 368 -21.52 -1.22 12.48
CA ASP A 368 -21.43 0.16 12.97
C ASP A 368 -22.16 1.07 11.97
N GLY A 369 -23.49 1.14 12.10
CA GLY A 369 -24.35 1.78 11.09
C GLY A 369 -24.28 1.08 9.73
N ALA A 370 -23.91 1.82 8.68
CA ALA A 370 -23.74 1.30 7.32
C ALA A 370 -22.37 0.63 7.10
N LEU A 371 -21.50 0.64 8.11
CA LEU A 371 -20.14 0.18 8.04
C LEU A 371 -20.04 -1.16 8.78
N ILE A 372 -19.21 -2.06 8.26
CA ILE A 372 -18.89 -3.33 8.92
C ILE A 372 -17.45 -3.23 9.38
N LYS A 373 -17.12 -3.69 10.58
CA LYS A 373 -15.76 -3.94 11.07
C LYS A 373 -15.61 -5.43 11.27
N VAL A 374 -14.42 -5.96 11.06
CA VAL A 374 -14.16 -7.39 11.30
C VAL A 374 -13.13 -7.52 12.41
N ARG A 375 -13.45 -8.38 13.37
CA ARG A 375 -12.50 -8.85 14.37
C ARG A 375 -11.94 -10.20 13.93
N TYR A 376 -10.63 -10.37 13.99
CA TYR A 376 -9.93 -11.55 13.49
C TYR A 376 -8.69 -11.88 14.32
N THR A 377 -8.20 -13.11 14.17
CA THR A 377 -7.03 -13.65 14.88
C THR A 377 -5.73 -13.57 14.08
N THR A 378 -5.78 -13.11 12.84
CA THR A 378 -4.63 -12.96 11.95
C THR A 378 -3.60 -11.98 12.51
N ASP A 379 -2.35 -12.41 12.64
CA ASP A 379 -1.27 -11.58 13.21
C ASP A 379 -0.91 -10.37 12.35
N THR A 380 -0.60 -9.26 13.03
CA THR A 380 -0.14 -7.99 12.44
C THR A 380 0.97 -7.40 13.29
N CYS A 381 1.85 -6.61 12.70
CA CYS A 381 2.88 -5.85 13.42
C CYS A 381 2.80 -4.36 13.05
N PRO A 382 3.48 -3.46 13.80
CA PRO A 382 3.78 -2.13 13.29
C PRO A 382 4.29 -2.18 11.84
N GLY A 383 3.80 -1.30 10.98
CA GLY A 383 4.10 -1.33 9.54
C GLY A 383 3.11 -2.18 8.71
N SER A 384 2.33 -3.07 9.33
CA SER A 384 1.20 -3.73 8.67
C SER A 384 0.01 -2.78 8.44
N SER A 385 -0.06 -1.66 9.16
CA SER A 385 -1.14 -0.67 9.02
C SER A 385 -1.32 -0.22 7.57
N GLY A 386 -2.57 -0.17 7.12
CA GLY A 386 -2.96 0.14 5.74
C GLY A 386 -2.92 -1.04 4.76
N ALA A 387 -2.48 -2.23 5.19
CA ALA A 387 -2.56 -3.46 4.40
C ALA A 387 -4.00 -3.87 4.07
N PRO A 388 -4.23 -4.64 2.99
CA PRO A 388 -5.49 -5.31 2.74
C PRO A 388 -5.78 -6.37 3.81
N VAL A 389 -7.00 -6.35 4.35
CA VAL A 389 -7.54 -7.46 5.16
C VAL A 389 -8.57 -8.18 4.31
N SER A 390 -8.33 -9.43 3.93
CA SER A 390 -9.26 -10.23 3.15
C SER A 390 -9.98 -11.22 4.04
N VAL A 391 -11.31 -11.20 4.02
CA VAL A 391 -12.15 -12.21 4.67
C VAL A 391 -12.75 -13.09 3.59
N ILE A 392 -12.43 -14.38 3.65
CA ILE A 392 -12.88 -15.39 2.71
C ILE A 392 -13.89 -16.30 3.41
N ASN A 393 -15.13 -16.29 2.94
CA ASN A 393 -16.19 -17.14 3.46
C ASN A 393 -16.34 -18.40 2.58
N PHE A 394 -16.51 -19.55 3.25
CA PHE A 394 -16.75 -20.84 2.62
C PHE A 394 -18.13 -21.38 3.04
N CYS A 395 -19.04 -21.48 2.08
CA CYS A 395 -20.35 -22.05 2.29
C CYS A 395 -20.28 -23.59 2.24
N LYS A 396 -20.96 -24.28 3.16
CA LYS A 396 -21.05 -25.75 3.12
C LYS A 396 -21.73 -26.19 1.83
N GLY A 397 -21.09 -27.13 1.13
CA GLY A 397 -21.66 -27.75 -0.08
C GLY A 397 -21.59 -26.89 -1.35
N VAL A 398 -21.01 -25.70 -1.28
CA VAL A 398 -20.88 -24.82 -2.44
C VAL A 398 -19.44 -24.34 -2.59
N ASN A 399 -18.84 -24.56 -3.77
CA ASN A 399 -17.51 -24.05 -4.12
C ASN A 399 -17.57 -22.53 -4.44
N HIS A 400 -18.25 -21.75 -3.60
CA HIS A 400 -18.32 -20.30 -3.70
C HIS A 400 -17.48 -19.66 -2.60
N ILE A 401 -16.63 -18.74 -3.03
CA ILE A 401 -15.77 -17.94 -2.17
C ILE A 401 -16.40 -16.56 -2.10
N CYS A 402 -16.87 -16.12 -0.92
CA CYS A 402 -17.28 -14.72 -0.77
C CYS A 402 -16.13 -13.92 -0.18
N LEU A 403 -15.80 -12.80 -0.81
CA LEU A 403 -14.64 -12.00 -0.45
C LEU A 403 -15.11 -10.66 0.08
N TYR A 404 -14.86 -10.42 1.37
CA TYR A 404 -14.96 -9.09 1.95
C TYR A 404 -13.56 -8.51 2.03
N LYS A 405 -13.38 -7.31 1.46
CA LYS A 405 -12.13 -6.59 1.56
C LYS A 405 -12.25 -5.51 2.63
N GLY A 406 -11.61 -5.75 3.75
CA GLY A 406 -11.46 -4.83 4.86
C GLY A 406 -10.25 -3.95 4.63
N ARG A 407 -10.26 -2.79 5.29
CA ARG A 407 -9.19 -1.80 5.21
C ARG A 407 -8.39 -1.86 6.51
N GLY A 408 -7.12 -1.46 6.45
CA GLY A 408 -6.28 -1.10 7.59
C GLY A 408 -6.35 -2.04 8.80
N PRO A 409 -5.42 -2.99 8.97
CA PRO A 409 -5.35 -3.69 10.24
C PRO A 409 -5.06 -2.72 11.39
N HIS A 410 -5.76 -2.92 12.50
CA HIS A 410 -5.61 -2.17 13.74
C HIS A 410 -5.44 -3.11 14.93
N SER A 411 -4.46 -2.75 15.75
CA SER A 411 -4.31 -3.11 17.16
C SER A 411 -5.55 -2.79 18.00
N GLU A 412 -6.47 -3.73 18.24
CA GLU A 412 -7.32 -3.58 19.42
C GLU A 412 -6.45 -3.93 20.63
N SER A 413 -6.14 -2.96 21.49
CA SER A 413 -5.26 -3.14 22.67
C SER A 413 -5.86 -4.04 23.76
N GLN A 414 -6.96 -4.74 23.48
CA GLN A 414 -7.62 -5.65 24.40
C GLN A 414 -7.22 -7.09 24.08
N CYS A 415 -6.24 -7.61 24.82
CA CYS A 415 -6.02 -9.05 24.92
C CYS A 415 -7.21 -9.65 25.67
N VAL A 416 -8.10 -10.36 24.96
CA VAL A 416 -9.16 -11.15 25.57
C VAL A 416 -8.66 -12.59 25.65
N GLU A 417 -8.58 -13.14 26.87
CA GLU A 417 -8.23 -14.55 27.11
C GLU A 417 -6.87 -15.01 26.55
N GLY A 418 -5.89 -14.10 26.48
CA GLY A 418 -4.55 -14.43 25.99
C GLY A 418 -4.43 -14.60 24.48
N LYS A 419 -5.50 -14.29 23.72
CA LYS A 419 -5.44 -14.16 22.27
C LYS A 419 -5.29 -12.69 21.88
N THR A 420 -4.35 -12.41 20.99
CA THR A 420 -4.25 -11.11 20.33
C THR A 420 -5.36 -11.04 19.29
N LEU A 421 -6.32 -10.14 19.50
CA LEU A 421 -7.41 -9.90 18.56
C LEU A 421 -7.12 -8.62 17.80
N ASN A 422 -7.19 -8.71 16.48
CA ASN A 422 -6.99 -7.59 15.59
C ASN A 422 -8.34 -7.16 15.01
N MET A 423 -8.44 -5.89 14.66
CA MET A 423 -9.62 -5.31 14.04
C MET A 423 -9.26 -4.76 12.67
N SER A 424 -10.19 -4.79 11.73
CA SER A 424 -10.05 -4.04 10.50
C SER A 424 -10.59 -2.63 10.71
N ALA A 425 -10.10 -1.68 9.91
CA ALA A 425 -10.87 -0.51 9.57
C ALA A 425 -12.19 -0.92 8.88
N GLU A 426 -13.03 0.08 8.66
CA GLU A 426 -14.38 -0.12 8.16
C GLU A 426 -14.43 -0.64 6.72
N PHE A 427 -15.32 -1.59 6.49
CA PHE A 427 -15.75 -2.04 5.17
C PHE A 427 -16.85 -1.11 4.69
N LEU A 428 -16.71 -0.60 3.47
CA LEU A 428 -17.85 -0.08 2.73
C LEU A 428 -18.63 -1.27 2.19
N THR A 429 -19.94 -1.28 2.40
CA THR A 429 -20.82 -2.22 1.71
C THR A 429 -20.65 -2.06 0.19
N SER A 430 -20.92 -3.13 -0.57
CA SER A 430 -20.78 -3.15 -2.02
C SER A 430 -21.49 -1.99 -2.72
N ASP A 431 -22.59 -1.50 -2.14
CA ASP A 431 -23.44 -0.46 -2.72
C ASP A 431 -22.74 0.90 -2.72
N LEU A 432 -22.06 1.26 -1.63
CA LEU A 432 -21.27 2.50 -1.57
C LEU A 432 -20.04 2.43 -2.47
N THR A 433 -19.37 1.27 -2.53
CA THR A 433 -18.21 1.06 -3.42
C THR A 433 -18.59 1.27 -4.89
N ASN A 434 -19.77 0.81 -5.30
CA ASN A 434 -20.27 1.01 -6.67
C ASN A 434 -20.61 2.47 -6.97
N ALA A 435 -21.16 3.22 -6.00
CA ALA A 435 -21.40 4.65 -6.14
C ALA A 435 -20.08 5.44 -6.33
N PHE A 436 -19.02 5.10 -5.58
CA PHE A 436 -17.70 5.69 -5.76
C PHE A 436 -17.08 5.36 -7.13
N LYS A 437 -17.13 4.10 -7.56
CA LYS A 437 -16.64 3.69 -8.90
C LYS A 437 -17.40 4.39 -10.03
N PHE A 438 -18.69 4.63 -9.86
CA PHE A 438 -19.50 5.41 -10.80
C PHE A 438 -19.02 6.87 -10.89
N TRP A 439 -18.69 7.48 -9.76
CA TRP A 439 -18.18 8.86 -9.69
C TRP A 439 -16.77 8.99 -10.29
N ALA A 440 -15.83 8.11 -9.93
CA ALA A 440 -14.46 8.14 -10.44
C ALA A 440 -14.36 7.91 -11.96
N LYS A 441 -15.32 7.19 -12.56
CA LYS A 441 -15.38 6.96 -14.02
C LYS A 441 -15.88 8.17 -14.81
N ARG A 442 -16.46 9.20 -14.18
CA ARG A 442 -16.85 10.43 -14.87
C ARG A 442 -15.61 11.26 -15.17
N LYS A 443 -15.12 11.17 -16.41
CA LYS A 443 -14.13 12.11 -16.94
C LYS A 443 -14.68 13.55 -16.81
N PRO A 444 -13.87 14.53 -16.36
CA PRO A 444 -14.18 15.93 -16.63
C PRO A 444 -14.04 16.14 -18.14
N THR A 445 -15.11 15.91 -18.88
CA THR A 445 -15.15 16.27 -20.29
C THR A 445 -15.17 17.79 -20.34
N GLY A 446 -14.05 18.40 -20.73
CA GLY A 446 -13.88 19.84 -20.92
C GLY A 446 -14.72 20.42 -22.08
N LYS A 447 -15.92 19.89 -22.32
CA LYS A 447 -16.89 20.45 -23.25
C LYS A 447 -18.09 20.93 -22.45
N ALA A 448 -18.24 22.24 -22.40
CA ALA A 448 -19.48 22.89 -22.00
C ALA A 448 -20.58 22.48 -23.01
N GLN A 449 -21.40 21.51 -22.64
CA GLN A 449 -22.63 21.18 -23.34
C GLN A 449 -23.75 20.99 -22.31
N GLN A 450 -24.77 21.85 -22.47
CA GLN A 450 -26.10 21.93 -21.87
C GLN A 450 -26.41 21.09 -20.61
N LYS A 451 -26.79 21.81 -19.56
CA LYS A 451 -27.28 21.30 -18.27
C LYS A 451 -28.48 20.36 -18.44
N PRO A 452 -28.54 19.24 -17.69
CA PRO A 452 -29.79 18.68 -17.24
C PRO A 452 -30.08 19.26 -15.84
N ASP A 453 -31.08 20.14 -15.76
CA ASP A 453 -31.71 20.52 -14.50
C ASP A 453 -32.45 19.28 -13.96
N GLY A 454 -31.90 18.60 -12.94
CA GLY A 454 -32.56 17.41 -12.37
C GLY A 454 -31.73 16.51 -11.46
N TRP A 455 -30.42 16.69 -11.34
CA TRP A 455 -29.57 15.77 -10.57
C TRP A 455 -29.80 15.81 -9.06
N LEU A 456 -30.25 16.94 -8.50
CA LEU A 456 -30.57 17.04 -7.08
C LEU A 456 -31.82 16.21 -6.68
N PHE A 457 -32.68 15.87 -7.65
CA PHE A 457 -33.90 15.11 -7.42
C PHE A 457 -33.69 13.57 -7.35
N TYR A 458 -32.60 13.05 -7.91
CA TYR A 458 -32.37 11.59 -7.93
C TYR A 458 -31.76 11.06 -6.64
N LEU A 459 -31.00 11.89 -5.90
CA LEU A 459 -30.40 11.50 -4.61
C LEU A 459 -31.43 11.48 -3.47
N THR A 460 -32.51 12.27 -3.56
CA THR A 460 -33.56 12.32 -2.53
C THR A 460 -34.55 11.16 -2.62
N TRP A 461 -34.56 10.40 -3.72
CA TRP A 461 -35.50 9.28 -3.93
C TRP A 461 -34.99 7.93 -3.41
N TRP A 462 -33.70 7.81 -3.08
CA TRP A 462 -33.08 6.52 -2.70
C TRP A 462 -32.61 6.44 -1.25
N MET A 463 -32.56 7.55 -0.51
CA MET A 463 -32.17 7.54 0.91
C MET A 463 -33.00 8.54 1.72
N PRO A 464 -33.47 8.19 2.94
CA PRO A 464 -34.17 9.13 3.80
C PRO A 464 -33.28 10.33 4.15
N ILE A 465 -33.80 11.56 3.99
CA ILE A 465 -33.13 12.85 4.26
C ILE A 465 -32.65 12.99 5.74
N HIS A 466 -33.07 12.07 6.61
CA HIS A 466 -32.68 12.00 8.01
C HIS A 466 -31.38 11.22 8.28
N ASP A 467 -30.75 10.64 7.25
CA ASP A 467 -29.49 9.90 7.41
C ASP A 467 -28.29 10.85 7.67
N PRO A 468 -27.57 10.72 8.81
CA PRO A 468 -26.41 11.55 9.14
C PRO A 468 -25.25 11.41 8.14
N VAL A 469 -25.10 10.25 7.50
CA VAL A 469 -24.07 9.96 6.49
C VAL A 469 -24.38 10.72 5.20
N PHE A 470 -25.66 10.79 4.80
CA PHE A 470 -26.07 11.60 3.65
C PHE A 470 -25.74 13.08 3.85
N ARG A 471 -25.98 13.62 5.07
CA ARG A 471 -25.60 15.00 5.40
C ARG A 471 -24.09 15.23 5.35
N ASN A 472 -23.29 14.28 5.85
CA ASN A 472 -21.84 14.38 5.77
C ASN A 472 -21.33 14.32 4.32
N ILE A 473 -21.87 13.42 3.49
CA ILE A 473 -21.50 13.34 2.07
C ILE A 473 -21.86 14.64 1.34
N VAL A 474 -23.08 15.16 1.52
CA VAL A 474 -23.50 16.43 0.92
C VAL A 474 -22.66 17.61 1.42
N SER A 475 -22.34 17.65 2.72
CA SER A 475 -21.50 18.70 3.30
C SER A 475 -20.07 18.67 2.74
N HIS A 476 -19.48 17.48 2.58
CA HIS A 476 -18.16 17.34 1.96
C HIS A 476 -18.19 17.69 0.46
N MET A 477 -19.26 17.35 -0.26
CA MET A 477 -19.44 17.78 -1.66
C MET A 477 -19.55 19.30 -1.76
N LEU A 478 -20.33 19.94 -0.89
CA LEU A 478 -20.48 21.41 -0.87
C LEU A 478 -19.16 22.11 -0.48
N ALA A 479 -18.42 21.57 0.49
CA ALA A 479 -17.10 22.08 0.88
C ALA A 479 -16.07 21.92 -0.26
N PHE A 480 -16.11 20.81 -1.00
CA PHE A 480 -15.28 20.60 -2.19
C PHE A 480 -15.59 21.61 -3.31
N TYR A 481 -16.87 21.92 -3.55
CA TYR A 481 -17.26 22.98 -4.49
C TYR A 481 -16.86 24.38 -4.02
N ALA A 482 -16.88 24.65 -2.72
CA ALA A 482 -16.47 25.94 -2.15
C ALA A 482 -14.94 26.13 -2.16
N ALA A 483 -14.16 25.04 -2.05
CA ALA A 483 -12.69 25.10 -2.05
C ALA A 483 -12.06 25.26 -3.44
N HIS A 484 -12.80 24.96 -4.51
CA HIS A 484 -12.35 25.16 -5.89
C HIS A 484 -12.73 26.56 -6.40
N ASP A 485 -11.85 27.53 -6.13
CA ASP A 485 -12.02 28.96 -6.39
C ASP A 485 -11.89 29.36 -7.89
N ARG A 486 -12.70 28.74 -8.76
CA ARG A 486 -12.77 29.06 -10.20
C ARG A 486 -14.19 29.10 -10.80
N VAL A 487 -15.23 29.32 -9.99
CA VAL A 487 -16.60 29.48 -10.51
C VAL A 487 -17.33 30.68 -9.90
N ILE A 488 -16.63 31.79 -9.64
CA ILE A 488 -17.30 33.06 -9.25
C ILE A 488 -17.59 33.98 -10.45
N SER A 489 -17.14 33.66 -11.68
CA SER A 489 -17.48 34.46 -12.87
C SER A 489 -18.54 33.85 -13.81
N MET A 490 -19.10 32.67 -13.49
CA MET A 490 -20.04 31.96 -14.39
C MET A 490 -21.49 31.92 -13.90
N VAL A 491 -21.79 32.51 -12.74
CA VAL A 491 -23.16 32.76 -12.31
C VAL A 491 -23.30 34.27 -12.29
N GLY A 492 -23.93 34.86 -13.31
CA GLY A 492 -24.12 36.30 -13.45
C GLY A 492 -25.00 36.89 -12.34
N LEU A 493 -24.50 36.89 -11.11
CA LEU A 493 -25.04 37.61 -9.98
C LEU A 493 -24.14 38.83 -9.78
N GLU A 494 -24.61 39.96 -10.31
CA GLU A 494 -24.10 41.26 -9.88
C GLU A 494 -24.25 41.41 -8.36
N PRO A 495 -23.35 42.14 -7.69
CA PRO A 495 -23.48 42.38 -6.26
C PRO A 495 -24.71 43.25 -6.02
N ALA A 496 -25.76 42.63 -5.48
CA ALA A 496 -26.95 43.34 -5.03
C ALA A 496 -26.58 44.24 -3.85
N GLY A 497 -26.45 45.54 -4.14
CA GLY A 497 -26.55 46.58 -3.13
C GLY A 497 -27.87 46.48 -2.36
N GLU A 498 -27.84 46.98 -1.14
CA GLU A 498 -28.93 47.04 -0.16
C GLU A 498 -30.32 47.19 -0.80
N ARG A 499 -31.08 46.09 -0.87
CA ARG A 499 -32.52 46.14 -1.10
C ARG A 499 -33.27 45.89 0.20
N LYS A 500 -34.07 46.88 0.58
CA LYS A 500 -35.01 46.85 1.71
C LYS A 500 -35.99 45.68 1.54
N VAL A 501 -36.19 44.94 2.62
CA VAL A 501 -37.24 43.91 2.74
C VAL A 501 -38.61 44.58 2.51
N PRO A 502 -39.47 44.05 1.61
CA PRO A 502 -40.83 44.54 1.43
C PRO A 502 -41.61 44.47 2.74
N ALA A 503 -42.39 45.51 3.03
CA ALA A 503 -43.12 45.67 4.29
C ALA A 503 -44.09 44.51 4.59
N ASP A 504 -44.50 43.76 3.57
CA ASP A 504 -45.56 42.75 3.67
C ASP A 504 -45.08 41.46 4.36
N LEU A 505 -43.77 41.19 4.36
CA LEU A 505 -43.16 40.06 5.08
C LEU A 505 -43.07 40.29 6.60
N LYS A 506 -43.25 41.53 7.08
CA LYS A 506 -43.31 41.83 8.53
C LYS A 506 -44.70 41.59 9.15
N ALA A 507 -45.73 41.32 8.34
CA ALA A 507 -47.11 41.20 8.82
C ALA A 507 -47.64 39.76 8.95
N GLY A 508 -46.82 38.73 8.72
CA GLY A 508 -47.15 37.34 9.09
C GLY A 508 -48.37 36.72 8.40
N LYS A 509 -48.72 37.14 7.18
CA LYS A 509 -49.79 36.48 6.40
C LYS A 509 -49.21 35.48 5.41
N LEU A 510 -49.25 34.20 5.79
CA LEU A 510 -48.80 33.03 4.99
C LEU A 510 -49.75 32.66 3.83
N SER A 511 -50.93 33.28 3.74
CA SER A 511 -51.99 32.89 2.79
C SER A 511 -51.77 33.32 1.33
N THR A 512 -50.67 34.01 1.02
CA THR A 512 -50.32 34.43 -0.35
C THR A 512 -49.17 33.63 -0.96
N LEU A 513 -48.62 32.66 -0.23
CA LEU A 513 -47.61 31.76 -0.78
C LEU A 513 -48.25 30.71 -1.72
N PRO A 514 -47.57 30.34 -2.81
CA PRO A 514 -47.94 29.19 -3.63
C PRO A 514 -48.12 27.92 -2.78
N ALA A 515 -49.07 27.07 -3.15
CA ALA A 515 -49.49 25.91 -2.36
C ALA A 515 -48.32 24.94 -2.05
N GLU A 516 -47.28 24.92 -2.89
CA GLU A 516 -46.10 24.08 -2.70
C GLU A 516 -45.22 24.51 -1.52
N LEU A 517 -45.35 25.75 -1.04
CA LEU A 517 -44.58 26.31 0.08
C LEU A 517 -45.36 26.39 1.40
N GLN A 518 -46.65 26.03 1.41
CA GLN A 518 -47.45 25.99 2.64
C GLN A 518 -47.31 24.67 3.41
N TYR A 519 -46.61 23.67 2.85
CA TYR A 519 -46.41 22.34 3.45
C TYR A 519 -45.02 22.10 4.04
N PHE A 520 -44.15 23.13 4.04
CA PHE A 520 -42.88 23.19 4.75
C PHE A 520 -42.98 24.21 5.89
#